data_AF-A0A2B7WQ05-F1
#
_entry.id   AF-A0A2B7WQ05-F1
#
_cell.length_a   1.000
_cell.length_b   1.000
_cell.length_c   1.000
_cell.angle_alpha   90.00
_cell.angle_beta   90.00
_cell.angle_gamma   90.00
#
_symmetry.space_group_name_H-M   'P 1'
#
loop_
_entity.id
_entity.type
_entity.pdbx_description
1 polymer ?
#
loop_
_entity_poly.entity_id
_entity_poly.type
_entity_poly.pdbx_seq_one_letter_code
_entity_poly.pdbx_strand_id
1 'polypeptide(L)'
;MDSSNSFVYIGFYRTYREPSYNTEPRRPVVELYGADSIYKSLMTSFIRTSQLELISFTCKELCKQLQPGSVNGIEEKIGKIFYLDPGDGIATFLVTAPGYAHITPGVEPTEQSKKEQLGAMTIVQYVRRKLEEKIGADLPLTFKSKEEVDPKDSRKQDELVARAKDELNAYLSRINSDPDNVARLTVNEKLAKVQDSLDDVKMVMHKTIGEALKRGENIDSLIQKSDQLSMQSKAFAAQAKKQNSCCVVM
;
A
#
# COMPACT_ATOMS: atom_id res chain seq x y z
N MET A 1 6.36 -13.88 19.19
CA MET A 1 5.51 -12.76 19.61
C MET A 1 4.37 -12.73 18.62
N ASP A 2 3.29 -13.41 18.96
CA ASP A 2 2.34 -13.92 17.97
C ASP A 2 0.98 -13.23 18.14
N SER A 3 0.72 -12.28 17.25
CA SER A 3 -0.58 -11.67 16.88
C SER A 3 -0.31 -10.36 16.11
N SER A 4 0.56 -10.42 15.08
CA SER A 4 0.80 -9.29 14.19
C SER A 4 -0.21 -9.33 13.05
N ASN A 5 -1.11 -8.34 13.01
CA ASN A 5 -2.04 -8.08 11.91
C ASN A 5 -1.42 -8.43 10.54
N SER A 6 -2.13 -9.22 9.73
CA SER A 6 -1.69 -9.61 8.37
C SER A 6 -1.49 -8.40 7.45
N PHE A 7 -2.30 -7.36 7.63
CA PHE A 7 -2.30 -6.13 6.86
C PHE A 7 -1.87 -4.96 7.75
N VAL A 8 -0.75 -4.34 7.38
CA VAL A 8 -0.06 -3.34 8.19
C VAL A 8 -0.48 -1.92 7.82
N TYR A 9 -0.60 -1.63 6.52
CA TYR A 9 -0.92 -0.29 6.03
C TYR A 9 -1.71 -0.37 4.72
N ILE A 10 -2.67 0.54 4.55
CA ILE A 10 -3.37 0.80 3.28
C ILE A 10 -3.31 2.30 3.02
N GLY A 11 -2.93 2.72 1.81
CA GLY A 11 -2.81 4.14 1.47
C GLY A 11 -3.19 4.47 0.03
N PHE A 12 -3.59 5.72 -0.18
CA PHE A 12 -3.89 6.28 -1.49
C PHE A 12 -2.90 7.39 -1.87
N TYR A 13 -2.44 7.36 -3.11
CA TYR A 13 -1.43 8.28 -3.62
C TYR A 13 -1.88 8.90 -4.95
N ARG A 14 -1.74 10.22 -5.07
CA ARG A 14 -1.93 10.95 -6.32
C ARG A 14 -0.64 10.89 -7.14
N THR A 15 -0.67 10.22 -8.29
CA THR A 15 0.52 9.93 -9.09
C THR A 15 0.80 10.95 -10.20
N TYR A 16 -0.24 11.67 -10.67
CA TYR A 16 -0.16 12.67 -11.75
C TYR A 16 0.44 12.15 -13.07
N ARG A 17 0.12 10.90 -13.41
CA ARG A 17 0.64 10.21 -14.60
C ARG A 17 -0.35 10.16 -15.75
N GLU A 18 -1.61 10.50 -15.53
CA GLU A 18 -2.63 10.44 -16.56
C GLU A 18 -2.47 11.58 -17.58
N PRO A 19 -2.72 11.32 -18.89
CA PRO A 19 -3.10 10.03 -19.48
C PRO A 19 -1.90 9.14 -19.87
N SER A 20 -0.65 9.59 -19.68
CA SER A 20 0.56 8.94 -20.20
C SER A 20 1.49 8.45 -19.08
N TYR A 21 1.38 7.16 -18.76
CA TYR A 21 2.21 6.51 -17.74
C TYR A 21 3.64 6.22 -18.19
N ASN A 22 3.96 6.39 -19.48
CA ASN A 22 5.31 6.16 -20.01
C ASN A 22 6.25 7.36 -19.82
N THR A 23 5.73 8.49 -19.34
CA THR A 23 6.47 9.73 -19.12
C THR A 23 6.62 10.03 -17.62
N GLU A 24 7.57 10.91 -17.28
CA GLU A 24 7.70 11.37 -15.89
C GLU A 24 6.41 12.05 -15.41
N PRO A 25 6.04 11.87 -14.13
CA PRO A 25 4.82 12.46 -13.60
C PRO A 25 4.88 13.98 -13.66
N ARG A 26 3.74 14.61 -13.94
CA ARG A 26 3.65 16.08 -14.12
C ARG A 26 3.97 16.85 -12.84
N ARG A 27 3.80 16.21 -11.69
CA ARG A 27 4.01 16.74 -10.34
C ARG A 27 4.56 15.63 -9.44
N PRO A 28 5.23 15.98 -8.34
CA PRO A 28 5.65 14.98 -7.36
C PRO A 28 4.44 14.21 -6.81
N VAL A 29 4.65 12.92 -6.55
CA VAL A 29 3.61 12.04 -5.99
C VAL A 29 3.24 12.52 -4.58
N VAL A 30 1.95 12.60 -4.31
CA VAL A 30 1.41 13.05 -3.01
C VAL A 30 0.67 11.90 -2.34
N GLU A 31 0.99 11.64 -1.07
CA GLU A 31 0.15 10.78 -0.23
C GLU A 31 -1.11 11.56 0.16
N LEU A 32 -2.28 10.98 -0.11
CA LEU A 32 -3.56 11.59 0.18
C LEU A 32 -3.99 11.25 1.60
N TYR A 33 -4.21 9.97 1.85
CA TYR A 33 -4.50 9.42 3.18
C TYR A 33 -4.31 7.90 3.18
N GLY A 34 -4.17 7.36 4.38
CA GLY A 34 -4.09 5.93 4.63
C GLY A 34 -4.56 5.54 6.02
N ALA A 35 -4.53 4.24 6.29
CA ALA A 35 -4.83 3.61 7.57
C ALA A 35 -3.72 2.63 7.92
N ASP A 36 -3.40 2.52 9.21
CA ASP A 36 -2.36 1.63 9.71
C ASP A 36 -2.84 0.80 10.89
N SER A 37 -2.34 -0.43 10.98
CA SER A 37 -2.56 -1.30 12.14
C SER A 37 -1.42 -1.21 13.17
N ILE A 38 -0.43 -0.34 12.93
CA ILE A 38 0.77 -0.19 13.76
C ILE A 38 0.41 0.44 15.11
N TYR A 39 -0.67 1.25 15.18
CA TYR A 39 -1.20 1.83 16.42
C TYR A 39 -1.43 0.79 17.54
N LYS A 40 -1.84 -0.44 17.17
CA LYS A 40 -2.17 -1.51 18.13
C LYS A 40 -0.96 -2.33 18.58
N SER A 41 0.25 -2.00 18.10
CA SER A 41 1.49 -2.68 18.44
C SER A 41 2.12 -2.09 19.71
N LEU A 42 2.87 -2.90 20.47
CA LEU A 42 3.65 -2.47 21.65
C LEU A 42 4.86 -1.58 21.31
N MET A 43 4.84 -0.92 20.15
CA MET A 43 5.93 -0.09 19.64
C MET A 43 5.89 1.31 20.25
N THR A 44 7.07 1.91 20.43
CA THR A 44 7.16 3.32 20.83
C THR A 44 6.61 4.22 19.72
N SER A 45 6.09 5.40 20.08
CA SER A 45 5.60 6.39 19.12
C SER A 45 6.65 6.74 18.06
N PHE A 46 7.93 6.77 18.45
CA PHE A 46 9.07 6.97 17.57
C PHE A 46 9.20 5.91 16.47
N ILE A 47 9.15 4.62 16.84
CA ILE A 47 9.28 3.51 15.88
C ILE A 47 8.11 3.56 14.90
N ARG A 48 6.90 3.82 15.40
CA ARG A 48 5.71 3.93 14.57
C ARG A 48 5.81 5.05 13.54
N THR A 49 6.19 6.26 13.97
CA THR A 49 6.38 7.38 13.04
C THR A 49 7.43 7.05 11.98
N SER A 50 8.54 6.44 12.40
CA SER A 50 9.63 6.07 11.48
C SER A 50 9.18 5.05 10.44
N GLN A 51 8.41 4.03 10.84
CA GLN A 51 7.87 3.03 9.94
C GLN A 51 6.90 3.63 8.92
N LEU A 52 5.98 4.51 9.37
CA LEU A 52 5.03 5.16 8.47
C LEU A 52 5.72 6.09 7.48
N GLU A 53 6.72 6.87 7.91
CA GLU A 53 7.53 7.70 7.01
C GLU A 53 8.23 6.86 5.93
N LEU A 54 8.83 5.73 6.32
CA LEU A 54 9.50 4.83 5.38
C LEU A 54 8.54 4.13 4.41
N ILE A 55 7.37 3.70 4.90
CA ILE A 55 6.31 3.13 4.04
C ILE A 55 5.84 4.18 3.04
N SER A 56 5.53 5.40 3.50
CA SER A 56 5.10 6.50 2.64
C SER A 56 6.14 6.84 1.58
N PHE A 57 7.41 6.94 1.98
CA PHE A 57 8.51 7.18 1.07
C PHE A 57 8.64 6.08 0.02
N THR A 58 8.62 4.81 0.45
CA THR A 58 8.72 3.65 -0.46
C THR A 58 7.57 3.63 -1.47
N CYS A 59 6.32 3.85 -1.03
CA CYS A 59 5.17 3.89 -1.93
C CYS A 59 5.29 5.02 -2.97
N LYS A 60 5.76 6.20 -2.57
CA LYS A 60 6.01 7.34 -3.49
C LYS A 60 7.09 7.03 -4.52
N GLU A 61 8.17 6.37 -4.11
CA GLU A 61 9.23 5.95 -5.03
C GLU A 61 8.72 4.90 -6.03
N LEU A 62 7.92 3.92 -5.57
CA LEU A 62 7.31 2.90 -6.43
C LEU A 62 6.30 3.49 -7.43
N CYS A 63 5.58 4.55 -7.05
CA CYS A 63 4.70 5.28 -7.97
C CYS A 63 5.44 5.81 -9.21
N LYS A 64 6.76 6.00 -9.15
CA LYS A 64 7.58 6.46 -10.28
C LYS A 64 7.77 5.41 -11.35
N GLN A 65 7.48 4.13 -11.13
CA GLN A 65 7.60 3.05 -12.12
C GLN A 65 6.28 2.33 -12.42
N LEU A 66 5.16 2.92 -11.99
CA LEU A 66 3.86 2.28 -12.02
C LEU A 66 3.30 2.18 -13.45
N GLN A 67 2.72 1.02 -13.78
CA GLN A 67 1.96 0.78 -15.02
C GLN A 67 0.45 0.71 -14.73
N PRO A 68 -0.40 1.36 -15.54
CA PRO A 68 -1.84 1.44 -15.26
C PRO A 68 -2.52 0.08 -15.46
N GLY A 69 -3.54 -0.20 -14.65
CA GLY A 69 -4.40 -1.38 -14.76
C GLY A 69 -3.79 -2.70 -14.31
N SER A 70 -2.51 -2.71 -13.89
CA SER A 70 -1.82 -3.93 -13.43
C SER A 70 -1.64 -3.93 -11.92
N VAL A 71 -1.99 -5.05 -11.28
CA VAL A 71 -1.65 -5.26 -9.87
C VAL A 71 -0.19 -5.67 -9.80
N ASN A 72 0.58 -4.97 -8.98
CA ASN A 72 1.99 -5.28 -8.78
C ASN A 72 2.20 -5.75 -7.35
N GLY A 73 3.01 -6.78 -7.18
CA GLY A 73 3.45 -7.30 -5.89
C GLY A 73 4.96 -7.22 -5.77
N ILE A 74 5.44 -6.76 -4.61
CA ILE A 74 6.86 -6.72 -4.28
C ILE A 74 7.07 -7.53 -3.02
N GLU A 75 8.01 -8.47 -3.08
CA GLU A 75 8.47 -9.20 -1.90
C GLU A 75 9.65 -8.46 -1.25
N GLU A 76 9.53 -8.22 0.06
CA GLU A 76 10.62 -7.68 0.87
C GLU A 76 10.76 -8.47 2.16
N LYS A 77 11.96 -8.39 2.77
CA LYS A 77 12.24 -9.12 4.01
C LYS A 77 11.30 -8.75 5.17
N ILE A 78 10.72 -7.56 5.11
CA ILE A 78 9.89 -6.97 6.17
C ILE A 78 8.38 -7.05 5.88
N GLY A 79 7.97 -7.64 4.75
CA GLY A 79 6.58 -7.69 4.32
C GLY A 79 6.44 -7.64 2.81
N LYS A 80 5.21 -7.73 2.30
CA LYS A 80 4.93 -7.57 0.87
C LYS A 80 4.18 -6.28 0.61
N ILE A 81 4.43 -5.68 -0.54
CA ILE A 81 3.73 -4.47 -1.00
C ILE A 81 2.91 -4.85 -2.23
N PHE A 82 1.61 -4.67 -2.15
CA PHE A 82 0.70 -4.81 -3.28
C PHE A 82 0.18 -3.44 -3.68
N TYR A 83 0.16 -3.13 -4.97
CA TYR A 83 -0.35 -1.85 -5.42
C TYR A 83 -1.01 -1.91 -6.80
N LEU A 84 -1.92 -0.97 -7.03
CA LEU A 84 -2.66 -0.82 -8.27
C LEU A 84 -2.99 0.66 -8.49
N ASP A 85 -2.72 1.15 -9.69
CA ASP A 85 -3.34 2.37 -10.23
C ASP A 85 -4.22 1.93 -11.41
N PRO A 86 -5.54 2.18 -11.38
CA PRO A 86 -6.43 1.77 -12.46
C PRO A 86 -6.28 2.63 -13.72
N GLY A 87 -5.42 3.66 -13.72
CA GLY A 87 -5.21 4.58 -14.83
C GLY A 87 -5.88 5.95 -14.64
N ASP A 88 -6.38 6.22 -13.43
CA ASP A 88 -6.98 7.50 -13.03
C ASP A 88 -6.07 8.32 -12.10
N GLY A 89 -4.80 7.93 -12.02
CA GLY A 89 -3.74 8.57 -11.24
C GLY A 89 -3.89 8.49 -9.76
N ILE A 90 -4.73 7.57 -9.28
CA ILE A 90 -4.88 7.28 -7.86
C ILE A 90 -4.41 5.86 -7.64
N ALA A 91 -3.19 5.73 -7.14
CA ALA A 91 -2.62 4.46 -6.77
C ALA A 91 -3.08 4.06 -5.36
N THR A 92 -3.50 2.81 -5.23
CA THR A 92 -3.79 2.16 -3.95
C THR A 92 -2.60 1.28 -3.58
N PHE A 93 -2.08 1.41 -2.37
CA PHE A 93 -1.02 0.57 -1.81
C PHE A 93 -1.53 -0.19 -0.60
N LEU A 94 -1.11 -1.44 -0.48
CA LEU A 94 -1.31 -2.33 0.65
C LEU A 94 0.05 -2.88 1.07
N VAL A 95 0.38 -2.75 2.35
CA VAL A 95 1.58 -3.36 2.95
C VAL A 95 1.14 -4.44 3.92
N THR A 96 1.71 -5.63 3.77
CA THR A 96 1.41 -6.80 4.61
C THR A 96 2.52 -7.06 5.62
N ALA A 97 2.22 -7.85 6.64
CA ALA A 97 3.23 -8.34 7.58
C ALA A 97 4.19 -9.33 6.90
N PRO A 98 5.40 -9.52 7.47
CA PRO A 98 6.28 -10.62 7.06
C PRO A 98 5.55 -11.97 7.14
N GLY A 99 5.78 -12.84 6.16
CA GLY A 99 5.19 -14.18 6.13
C GLY A 99 3.80 -14.27 5.49
N TYR A 100 3.06 -13.16 5.36
CA TYR A 100 1.81 -13.15 4.60
C TYR A 100 2.09 -13.46 3.12
N ALA A 101 1.35 -14.39 2.54
CA ALA A 101 1.50 -14.87 1.17
C ALA A 101 2.93 -15.34 0.85
N HIS A 102 3.66 -15.91 1.82
CA HIS A 102 5.04 -16.36 1.63
C HIS A 102 5.14 -17.41 0.51
N ILE A 103 6.11 -17.22 -0.39
CA ILE A 103 6.46 -18.19 -1.43
C ILE A 103 7.92 -18.58 -1.23
N THR A 104 8.18 -19.89 -1.18
CA THR A 104 9.56 -20.39 -1.17
C THR A 104 10.10 -20.41 -2.60
N PRO A 105 11.25 -19.78 -2.89
CA PRO A 105 11.82 -19.78 -4.24
C PRO A 105 12.03 -21.21 -4.77
N GLY A 106 11.58 -21.47 -5.99
CA GLY A 106 11.69 -22.79 -6.63
C GLY A 106 10.69 -23.83 -6.14
N VAL A 107 9.75 -23.47 -5.26
CA VAL A 107 8.65 -24.32 -4.81
C VAL A 107 7.34 -23.71 -5.30
N GLU A 108 6.42 -24.56 -5.78
CA GLU A 108 5.08 -24.09 -6.14
C GLU A 108 4.37 -23.45 -4.93
N PRO A 109 3.71 -22.29 -5.10
CA PRO A 109 2.96 -21.66 -4.03
C PRO A 109 1.90 -22.60 -3.46
N THR A 110 1.80 -22.66 -2.14
CA THR A 110 0.73 -23.42 -1.47
C THR A 110 -0.64 -22.81 -1.78
N GLU A 111 -1.71 -23.60 -1.67
CA GLU A 111 -3.09 -23.08 -1.84
C GLU A 111 -3.40 -21.94 -0.87
N GLN A 112 -2.87 -21.99 0.35
CA GLN A 112 -2.99 -20.89 1.32
C GLN A 112 -2.27 -19.63 0.82
N SER A 113 -1.03 -19.76 0.34
CA SER A 113 -0.28 -18.62 -0.21
C SER A 113 -1.00 -18.00 -1.40
N LYS A 114 -1.60 -18.80 -2.29
CA LYS A 114 -2.42 -18.32 -3.42
C LYS A 114 -3.65 -17.56 -2.94
N LYS A 115 -4.37 -18.12 -1.95
CA LYS A 115 -5.54 -17.48 -1.34
C LYS A 115 -5.20 -16.15 -0.68
N GLU A 116 -4.06 -16.06 0.01
CA GLU A 116 -3.58 -14.83 0.63
C GLU A 116 -3.20 -13.77 -0.42
N GLN A 117 -2.55 -14.17 -1.52
CA GLN A 117 -2.28 -13.25 -2.65
C GLN A 117 -3.57 -12.72 -3.26
N LEU A 118 -4.54 -13.60 -3.49
CA LEU A 118 -5.84 -13.22 -4.01
C LEU A 118 -6.57 -12.26 -3.05
N GLY A 119 -6.45 -12.49 -1.73
CA GLY A 119 -6.93 -11.56 -0.71
C GLY A 119 -6.31 -10.17 -0.84
N ALA A 120 -4.99 -10.08 -0.95
CA ALA A 120 -4.29 -8.82 -1.14
C ALA A 120 -4.70 -8.10 -2.44
N MET A 121 -4.81 -8.83 -3.56
CA MET A 121 -5.31 -8.30 -4.84
C MET A 121 -6.71 -7.73 -4.70
N THR A 122 -7.59 -8.48 -4.04
CA THR A 122 -8.98 -8.09 -3.83
C THR A 122 -9.05 -6.78 -3.04
N ILE A 123 -8.21 -6.62 -2.01
CA ILE A 123 -8.13 -5.37 -1.24
C ILE A 123 -7.76 -4.20 -2.14
N VAL A 124 -6.62 -4.27 -2.85
CA VAL A 124 -6.13 -3.13 -3.65
C VAL A 124 -7.09 -2.75 -4.80
N GLN A 125 -7.84 -3.72 -5.32
CA GLN A 125 -8.81 -3.50 -6.39
C GLN A 125 -10.12 -2.88 -5.91
N TYR A 126 -10.65 -3.37 -4.78
CA TYR A 126 -12.04 -3.10 -4.40
C TYR A 126 -12.18 -2.18 -3.19
N VAL A 127 -11.10 -1.86 -2.46
CA VAL A 127 -11.17 -0.96 -1.29
C VAL A 127 -11.71 0.44 -1.66
N ARG A 128 -11.38 0.97 -2.84
CA ARG A 128 -11.93 2.26 -3.30
C ARG A 128 -13.45 2.22 -3.44
N ARG A 129 -13.99 1.14 -3.99
CA ARG A 129 -15.46 0.94 -4.10
C ARG A 129 -16.11 0.77 -2.74
N LYS A 130 -15.44 0.12 -1.78
CA LYS A 130 -15.92 0.05 -0.39
C LYS A 130 -16.02 1.42 0.25
N LEU A 131 -15.06 2.30 -0.01
CA LEU A 131 -15.16 3.70 0.42
C LEU A 131 -16.28 4.42 -0.32
N GLU A 132 -16.49 4.16 -1.61
CA GLU A 132 -17.55 4.77 -2.39
C GLU A 132 -18.95 4.42 -1.85
N GLU A 133 -19.17 3.17 -1.43
CA GLU A 133 -20.41 2.73 -0.77
C GLU A 133 -20.70 3.51 0.54
N LYS A 134 -19.66 4.01 1.22
CA LYS A 134 -19.78 4.69 2.52
C LYS A 134 -19.77 6.21 2.42
N ILE A 135 -18.94 6.75 1.53
CA ILE A 135 -18.73 8.18 1.34
C ILE A 135 -19.70 8.74 0.28
N GLY A 136 -20.04 7.94 -0.73
CA GLY A 136 -20.94 8.33 -1.82
C GLY A 136 -20.24 9.14 -2.92
N ALA A 137 -21.04 9.93 -3.65
CA ALA A 137 -20.62 10.66 -4.86
C ALA A 137 -19.50 11.69 -4.63
N ASP A 138 -19.27 12.09 -3.37
CA ASP A 138 -18.23 13.04 -2.99
C ASP A 138 -16.85 12.37 -2.76
N LEU A 139 -16.73 11.04 -2.83
CA LEU A 139 -15.45 10.34 -2.68
C LEU A 139 -14.33 10.90 -3.59
N PRO A 140 -14.55 11.26 -4.87
CA PRO A 140 -13.49 11.82 -5.70
C PRO A 140 -12.83 13.07 -5.10
N LEU A 141 -13.50 13.81 -4.22
CA LEU A 141 -12.91 14.97 -3.54
C LEU A 141 -11.82 14.56 -2.53
N THR A 142 -11.91 13.36 -1.94
CA THR A 142 -10.86 12.84 -1.03
C THR A 142 -9.60 12.43 -1.79
N PHE A 143 -9.72 12.15 -3.09
CA PHE A 143 -8.61 11.73 -3.94
C PHE A 143 -7.87 12.90 -4.63
N LYS A 144 -8.25 14.13 -4.34
CA LYS A 144 -7.55 15.33 -4.80
C LYS A 144 -6.49 15.76 -3.78
N SER A 145 -5.34 16.19 -4.25
CA SER A 145 -4.39 16.92 -3.42
C SER A 145 -4.97 18.27 -2.97
N LYS A 146 -4.39 18.87 -1.93
CA LYS A 146 -4.79 20.20 -1.45
C LYS A 146 -4.70 21.29 -2.52
N GLU A 147 -3.81 21.14 -3.50
CA GLU A 147 -3.63 22.08 -4.61
C GLU A 147 -4.70 21.93 -5.70
N GLU A 148 -5.33 20.75 -5.81
CA GLU A 148 -6.38 20.44 -6.79
C GLU A 148 -7.79 20.84 -6.30
N VAL A 149 -7.91 21.27 -5.04
CA VAL A 149 -9.18 21.53 -4.36
C VAL A 149 -9.47 23.02 -4.37
N ASP A 150 -10.70 23.39 -4.75
CA ASP A 150 -11.14 24.78 -4.65
C ASP A 150 -11.12 25.23 -3.17
N PRO A 151 -10.60 26.43 -2.85
CA PRO A 151 -10.58 26.93 -1.47
C PRO A 151 -11.94 26.83 -0.73
N LYS A 152 -13.07 26.94 -1.46
CA LYS A 152 -14.42 26.82 -0.89
C LYS A 152 -14.75 25.39 -0.45
N ASP A 153 -14.19 24.40 -1.13
CA ASP A 153 -14.41 22.98 -0.86
C ASP A 153 -13.39 22.39 0.13
N SER A 154 -12.36 23.16 0.52
CA SER A 154 -11.28 22.69 1.41
C SER A 154 -11.81 22.08 2.72
N ARG A 155 -12.75 22.76 3.38
CA ARG A 155 -13.36 22.25 4.62
C ARG A 155 -14.19 20.98 4.39
N LYS A 156 -14.96 20.95 3.30
CA LYS A 156 -15.74 19.76 2.90
C LYS A 156 -14.81 18.58 2.65
N GLN A 157 -13.68 18.83 1.98
CA GLN A 157 -12.66 17.82 1.75
C GLN A 157 -12.10 17.29 3.07
N ASP A 158 -11.74 18.15 4.03
CA ASP A 158 -11.19 17.71 5.31
C ASP A 158 -12.16 16.80 6.07
N GLU A 159 -13.45 17.15 6.10
CA GLU A 159 -14.50 16.35 6.72
C GLU A 159 -14.67 14.99 6.01
N LEU A 160 -14.63 14.95 4.68
CA LEU A 160 -14.71 13.72 3.90
C LEU A 160 -13.46 12.85 4.04
N VAL A 161 -12.27 13.43 4.08
CA VAL A 161 -11.00 12.72 4.28
C VAL A 161 -10.97 12.11 5.68
N ALA A 162 -11.44 12.84 6.70
CA ALA A 162 -11.57 12.29 8.05
C ALA A 162 -12.50 11.08 8.07
N ARG A 163 -13.69 11.19 7.49
CA ARG A 163 -14.64 10.08 7.37
C ARG A 163 -14.07 8.90 6.58
N ALA A 164 -13.37 9.16 5.48
CA ALA A 164 -12.75 8.12 4.66
C ALA A 164 -11.62 7.40 5.42
N LYS A 165 -10.83 8.12 6.23
CA LYS A 165 -9.85 7.50 7.13
C LYS A 165 -10.51 6.63 8.19
N ASP A 166 -11.60 7.07 8.80
CA ASP A 166 -12.32 6.27 9.80
C ASP A 166 -12.88 4.98 9.20
N GLU A 167 -13.52 5.05 8.02
CA GLU A 167 -14.01 3.88 7.30
C GLU A 167 -12.88 2.95 6.87
N LEU A 168 -11.75 3.50 6.42
CA LEU A 168 -10.57 2.70 6.04
C LEU A 168 -9.94 2.00 7.24
N ASN A 169 -9.87 2.66 8.40
CA ASN A 169 -9.39 2.06 9.66
C ASN A 169 -10.33 0.95 10.16
N ALA A 170 -11.65 1.17 10.07
CA ALA A 170 -12.65 0.17 10.40
C ALA A 170 -12.53 -1.04 9.47
N TYR A 171 -12.37 -0.80 8.18
CA TYR A 171 -12.14 -1.85 7.18
C TYR A 171 -10.85 -2.64 7.46
N LEU A 172 -9.72 -1.96 7.67
CA LEU A 172 -8.44 -2.57 8.00
C LEU A 172 -8.53 -3.43 9.27
N SER A 173 -9.29 -2.98 10.28
CA SER A 173 -9.53 -3.77 11.50
C SER A 173 -10.35 -5.04 11.23
N ARG A 174 -11.36 -4.97 10.36
CA ARG A 174 -12.20 -6.14 9.99
C ARG A 174 -11.40 -7.19 9.23
N ILE A 175 -10.64 -6.79 8.21
CA ILE A 175 -9.85 -7.74 7.41
C ILE A 175 -8.71 -8.38 8.21
N ASN A 176 -8.18 -7.69 9.22
CA ASN A 176 -7.19 -8.28 10.14
C ASN A 176 -7.81 -9.22 11.18
N SER A 177 -9.11 -9.09 11.46
CA SER A 177 -9.82 -10.00 12.36
C SER A 177 -10.21 -11.31 11.68
N ASP A 178 -10.31 -11.32 10.36
CA ASP A 178 -10.65 -12.50 9.55
C ASP A 178 -9.91 -12.46 8.19
N PRO A 179 -8.57 -12.62 8.19
CA PRO A 179 -7.72 -12.48 7.00
C PRO A 179 -7.95 -13.57 5.96
N ASP A 180 -8.55 -14.69 6.35
CA ASP A 180 -8.91 -15.80 5.48
C ASP A 180 -10.17 -15.55 4.65
N ASN A 181 -10.97 -14.55 4.99
CA ASN A 181 -12.24 -14.25 4.33
C ASN A 181 -12.28 -12.82 3.76
N VAL A 182 -11.11 -12.28 3.40
CA VAL A 182 -10.97 -10.95 2.79
C VAL A 182 -11.92 -10.76 1.62
N ALA A 183 -12.01 -11.74 0.70
CA ALA A 183 -12.91 -11.64 -0.44
C ALA A 183 -14.36 -11.33 -0.02
N ARG A 184 -14.90 -12.04 0.97
CA ARG A 184 -16.26 -11.80 1.51
C ARG A 184 -16.40 -10.43 2.17
N LEU A 185 -15.35 -9.95 2.84
CA LEU A 185 -15.35 -8.65 3.54
C LEU A 185 -15.24 -7.47 2.58
N THR A 186 -14.56 -7.67 1.44
CA THR A 186 -14.27 -6.64 0.45
C THR A 186 -15.27 -6.63 -0.72
N VAL A 187 -15.84 -7.78 -1.05
CA VAL A 187 -16.73 -7.97 -2.20
C VAL A 187 -18.12 -8.34 -1.66
N ASN A 188 -19.13 -7.46 -1.82
CA ASN A 188 -20.50 -7.76 -1.40
C ASN A 188 -21.14 -8.84 -2.31
N GLU A 189 -22.16 -9.58 -1.86
CA GLU A 189 -22.80 -10.66 -2.65
C GLU A 189 -23.34 -10.23 -4.03
N LYS A 190 -23.71 -8.95 -4.23
CA LYS A 190 -24.08 -8.42 -5.55
C LYS A 190 -22.89 -8.36 -6.55
N LEU A 191 -21.67 -8.42 -6.04
CA LEU A 191 -20.43 -8.59 -6.79
C LEU A 191 -20.04 -10.08 -6.97
N ALA A 192 -20.84 -11.09 -6.61
CA ALA A 192 -20.44 -12.50 -6.80
C ALA A 192 -20.10 -12.87 -8.26
N LYS A 193 -20.51 -12.06 -9.25
CA LYS A 193 -20.05 -12.13 -10.64
C LYS A 193 -18.58 -11.72 -10.86
N VAL A 194 -17.90 -11.22 -9.84
CA VAL A 194 -16.50 -10.75 -9.87
C VAL A 194 -15.49 -11.88 -9.70
N GLN A 195 -15.91 -13.06 -9.23
CA GLN A 195 -15.01 -14.23 -9.22
C GLN A 195 -14.50 -14.54 -10.64
N ASP A 196 -15.34 -14.38 -11.67
CA ASP A 196 -14.94 -14.46 -13.09
C ASP A 196 -13.97 -13.34 -13.53
N SER A 197 -13.99 -12.18 -12.87
CA SER A 197 -13.15 -11.02 -13.25
C SER A 197 -11.79 -11.00 -12.54
N LEU A 198 -11.64 -11.74 -11.44
CA LEU A 198 -10.37 -11.88 -10.72
C LEU A 198 -9.38 -12.78 -11.46
N ASP A 199 -9.88 -13.78 -12.21
CA ASP A 199 -9.06 -14.70 -13.01
C ASP A 199 -8.29 -13.99 -14.15
N ASP A 200 -8.78 -12.85 -14.64
CA ASP A 200 -8.12 -12.05 -15.67
C ASP A 200 -7.11 -11.02 -15.11
N VAL A 201 -7.01 -10.88 -13.78
CA VAL A 201 -6.11 -9.92 -13.15
C VAL A 201 -4.71 -10.49 -13.13
N LYS A 202 -3.91 -10.14 -14.13
CA LYS A 202 -2.48 -10.47 -14.14
C LYS A 202 -1.75 -9.66 -13.07
N MET A 203 -1.22 -10.35 -12.07
CA MET A 203 -0.27 -9.77 -11.12
C MET A 203 1.14 -9.81 -11.72
N VAL A 204 1.84 -8.67 -11.67
CA VAL A 204 3.28 -8.60 -11.93
C VAL A 204 4.01 -8.67 -10.59
N MET A 205 4.82 -9.72 -10.40
CA MET A 205 5.60 -9.92 -9.18
C MET A 205 7.05 -9.52 -9.38
N HIS A 206 7.56 -8.64 -8.52
CA HIS A 206 8.96 -8.24 -8.43
C HIS A 206 9.61 -8.86 -7.20
N LYS A 207 10.87 -9.31 -7.30
CA LYS A 207 11.54 -10.00 -6.17
C LYS A 207 11.97 -9.07 -5.06
N THR A 208 12.26 -7.81 -5.38
CA THR A 208 12.74 -6.79 -4.43
C THR A 208 12.25 -5.42 -4.86
N ILE A 209 12.25 -4.44 -3.94
CA ILE A 209 11.99 -3.04 -4.28
C ILE A 209 12.96 -2.57 -5.36
N GLY A 210 14.23 -2.99 -5.31
CA GLY A 210 15.25 -2.60 -6.30
C GLY A 210 14.91 -3.01 -7.74
N GLU A 211 14.24 -4.15 -7.94
CA GLU A 211 13.77 -4.58 -9.27
C GLU A 211 12.55 -3.79 -9.75
N ALA A 212 11.76 -3.24 -8.82
CA ALA A 212 10.60 -2.40 -9.13
C ALA A 212 10.98 -0.92 -9.32
N LEU A 213 12.16 -0.49 -8.86
CA LEU A 213 12.70 0.85 -9.07
C LEU A 213 13.41 0.97 -10.44
N LYS A 214 13.77 2.21 -10.82
CA LYS A 214 14.56 2.41 -12.06
C LYS A 214 15.88 1.66 -11.95
N ARG A 215 16.33 1.08 -13.06
CA ARG A 215 17.61 0.36 -13.15
C ARG A 215 18.76 1.23 -12.60
N GLY A 216 19.39 0.77 -11.53
CA GLY A 216 20.52 1.45 -10.87
C GLY A 216 20.15 2.26 -9.64
N GLU A 217 18.87 2.38 -9.29
CA GLU A 217 18.43 2.99 -8.04
C GLU A 217 18.31 1.94 -6.92
N ASN A 218 18.79 2.30 -5.73
CA ASN A 218 18.66 1.48 -4.53
C ASN A 218 17.86 2.27 -3.49
N ILE A 219 16.82 1.65 -2.93
CA ILE A 219 15.97 2.24 -1.90
C ILE A 219 16.77 2.78 -0.71
N ASP A 220 17.86 2.11 -0.31
CA ASP A 220 18.73 2.58 0.77
C ASP A 220 19.40 3.92 0.43
N SER A 221 19.87 4.07 -0.81
CA SER A 221 20.48 5.31 -1.28
C SER A 221 19.45 6.43 -1.42
N LEU A 222 18.23 6.09 -1.84
CA LEU A 222 17.11 7.01 -1.91
C LEU A 222 16.71 7.50 -0.51
N ILE A 223 16.65 6.62 0.48
CA ILE A 223 16.36 6.96 1.89
C ILE A 223 17.40 7.96 2.42
N GLN A 224 18.69 7.72 2.18
CA GLN A 224 19.75 8.60 2.68
C GLN A 224 19.67 10.01 2.07
N LYS A 225 19.42 10.09 0.76
CA LYS A 225 19.33 11.35 0.01
C LYS A 225 18.01 12.10 0.18
N SER A 226 16.97 11.46 0.70
CA SER A 226 15.63 12.05 0.77
C SER A 226 15.53 13.16 1.80
N ASP A 227 15.15 14.37 1.39
CA ASP A 227 14.81 15.46 2.32
C ASP A 227 13.41 15.30 2.93
N GLN A 228 12.61 14.33 2.46
CA GLN A 228 11.26 14.06 2.96
C GLN A 228 11.25 13.18 4.21
N LEU A 229 12.37 12.52 4.52
CA LEU A 229 12.50 11.67 5.70
C LEU A 229 13.17 12.41 6.84
N SER A 230 12.61 12.29 8.04
CA SER A 230 13.25 12.82 9.24
C SER A 230 14.62 12.15 9.46
N MET A 231 15.57 12.88 10.07
CA MET A 231 16.89 12.32 10.42
C MET A 231 16.75 11.07 11.29
N GLN A 232 15.73 11.07 12.14
CA GLN A 232 15.30 9.97 12.99
C GLN A 232 14.93 8.72 12.18
N SER A 233 14.05 8.86 11.19
CA SER A 233 13.62 7.74 10.32
C SER A 233 14.77 7.19 9.48
N LYS A 234 15.66 8.08 8.99
CA LYS A 234 16.88 7.65 8.29
C LYS A 234 17.80 6.82 9.20
N ALA A 235 18.02 7.27 10.43
CA ALA A 235 18.83 6.54 11.41
C ALA A 235 18.17 5.19 11.79
N PHE A 236 16.85 5.17 11.94
CA PHE A 236 16.08 3.95 12.19
C PHE A 236 16.27 2.94 11.05
N ALA A 237 16.14 3.36 9.79
CA ALA A 237 16.37 2.49 8.62
C ALA A 237 17.80 1.93 8.60
N ALA A 238 18.80 2.78 8.83
CA ALA A 238 20.20 2.36 8.88
C ALA A 238 20.46 1.34 10.00
N GLN A 239 19.83 1.51 11.16
CA GLN A 239 19.99 0.60 12.30
C GLN A 239 19.26 -0.73 12.09
N ALA A 240 18.03 -0.69 11.56
CA ALA A 240 17.27 -1.89 11.22
C ALA A 240 18.01 -2.75 10.19
N LYS A 241 18.64 -2.13 9.19
CA LYS A 241 19.48 -2.83 8.21
C LYS A 241 20.66 -3.54 8.87
N LYS A 242 21.37 -2.86 9.79
CA LYS A 242 22.48 -3.47 10.54
C LYS A 242 22.03 -4.68 11.34
N GLN A 243 20.90 -4.59 12.03
CA GLN A 243 20.35 -5.68 12.83
C GLN A 243 19.91 -6.87 11.97
N ASN A 244 19.25 -6.62 10.84
CA ASN A 244 18.83 -7.66 9.89
C ASN A 244 20.00 -8.28 9.11
N SER A 245 21.20 -7.67 9.14
CA SER A 245 22.42 -8.20 8.53
C SER A 245 23.31 -9.00 9.49
N CYS A 246 23.05 -8.95 10.80
CA CYS A 246 23.95 -9.47 11.83
C CYS A 246 23.68 -10.93 12.26
N CYS A 247 22.93 -11.71 11.47
CA CYS A 247 22.73 -13.15 11.70
C CYS A 247 23.17 -13.99 10.48
N VAL A 248 24.38 -13.72 9.99
CA VAL A 248 25.22 -14.74 9.33
C VAL A 248 26.39 -15.02 10.28
N VAL A 249 26.08 -15.59 11.44
CA VAL A 249 27.06 -16.25 12.29
C VAL A 249 26.41 -17.55 12.78
N MET A 250 26.68 -18.60 12.00
CA MET A 250 26.45 -20.04 12.19
C MET A 250 25.06 -20.52 12.60
#